data_AF-A0A2G2ZL09-F1
#
_entry.id   AF-A0A2G2ZL09-F1
#
_cell.length_a   1.000
_cell.length_b   1.000
_cell.length_c   1.000
_cell.angle_alpha   90.00
_cell.angle_beta   90.00
_cell.angle_gamma   90.00
#
_symmetry.space_group_name_H-M   'P 1'
#
loop_
_entity.id
_entity.type
_entity.pdbx_description
1 polymer ?
#
loop_
_entity_poly.entity_id
_entity_poly.type
_entity_poly.pdbx_seq_one_letter_code
_entity_poly.pdbx_strand_id
1 'polypeptide(L)'
;MASSSAIASSSAPFINKKDVGLSAFSSQSSFSVQTARQRISKKIVSVMTPQQTQRTPATTGSVKTGMTMTEKILAKASDKPEVSPGDNVWVNVDVLMTHDVCGPGSIGIFKKEFGQNAKVWDREKLVIIPDHYIFTSDERANRNVDILRDFCTEQNIKYFYDIKDLGNFRANPDYKGVCHVALAQEGHCRPGEVLLGTDSHTCTAGAFGQFATGIGNTDAGFVLGTGKILLKVPPTLRFVMDGEMPDYLLAKDLILQIIGEISVAGATYKAMEFVGSTVESLTMEERMTLCNMVVEAGGKNGVIPADKTTYDYLEGRTSVPYEPVYSDEGARYLKEYRFDVSKLEPLVAKPHSPDNRALARECKDVKIDRVYIGSCTGGKTEDFMAAAKVFLASGKKVKVPTFLVPATQKVWMDVYSLPVPGAGGKTCSQIFEEAGCDTPASPSCGACLGGPKDTYARMNEAQANYYLFYRIIDLLLICYRVCVSTTNRNFPGRMGHKEGQIYLASPYTAAASALTGYVTDPREFLQ
;
A
#
# COMPACT_ATOMS: atom_id res chain seq x y z
N MET A 1 2.73 20.93 52.35
CA MET A 1 3.28 20.46 53.63
C MET A 1 4.23 19.33 53.33
N ALA A 2 5.50 19.47 53.76
CA ALA A 2 6.56 18.47 54.00
C ALA A 2 6.83 17.38 52.93
N SER A 3 8.05 16.98 52.55
CA SER A 3 9.44 17.35 52.90
C SER A 3 10.38 16.38 52.13
N SER A 4 11.53 16.87 51.64
CA SER A 4 12.90 16.27 51.54
C SER A 4 13.09 14.73 51.46
N SER A 5 14.04 14.10 50.73
CA SER A 5 15.51 14.28 50.57
C SER A 5 16.03 13.08 49.73
N ALA A 6 16.86 13.16 48.68
CA ALA A 6 18.30 13.45 48.57
C ALA A 6 19.28 12.26 48.86
N ILE A 7 20.07 11.87 47.82
CA ILE A 7 21.53 11.51 47.80
C ILE A 7 21.93 10.12 48.39
N ALA A 8 22.96 9.34 47.99
CA ALA A 8 23.79 9.10 46.78
C ALA A 8 24.84 7.99 47.12
N SER A 9 25.40 7.30 46.10
CA SER A 9 26.74 6.65 46.05
C SER A 9 27.04 5.48 47.02
N SER A 10 27.96 4.53 46.87
CA SER A 10 28.92 3.99 45.88
C SER A 10 29.35 2.62 46.47
N SER A 11 29.72 1.57 45.74
CA SER A 11 31.12 1.24 45.38
C SER A 11 31.25 -0.28 45.21
N ALA A 12 31.98 -0.73 44.19
CA ALA A 12 32.44 -2.11 43.98
C ALA A 12 33.71 -2.38 44.83
N PRO A 13 34.23 -3.63 44.92
CA PRO A 13 35.19 -4.09 43.90
C PRO A 13 35.31 -5.63 43.63
N PHE A 14 35.75 -5.95 42.40
CA PHE A 14 36.75 -6.95 41.94
C PHE A 14 36.81 -8.41 42.48
N ILE A 15 36.96 -9.39 41.56
CA ILE A 15 38.10 -10.34 41.43
C ILE A 15 38.02 -11.10 40.08
N ASN A 16 39.17 -11.68 39.66
CA ASN A 16 39.71 -11.76 38.31
C ASN A 16 39.89 -13.22 37.77
N LYS A 17 40.14 -13.26 36.47
CA LYS A 17 40.47 -14.30 35.46
C LYS A 17 41.54 -15.40 35.73
N LYS A 18 41.54 -16.37 34.77
CA LYS A 18 42.63 -17.23 34.18
C LYS A 18 42.83 -18.64 34.80
N ASP A 19 43.23 -19.72 34.10
CA ASP A 19 43.72 -20.01 32.72
C ASP A 19 43.82 -21.57 32.52
N VAL A 20 44.14 -21.99 31.28
CA VAL A 20 44.95 -23.17 30.82
C VAL A 20 44.26 -24.50 30.39
N GLY A 21 44.52 -24.92 29.13
CA GLY A 21 45.11 -26.26 28.87
C GLY A 21 44.63 -27.09 27.67
N LEU A 22 45.42 -27.10 26.58
CA LEU A 22 45.34 -28.01 25.41
C LEU A 22 45.80 -29.45 25.70
N SER A 23 45.35 -30.44 24.90
CA SER A 23 46.23 -31.35 24.13
C SER A 23 45.45 -32.40 23.30
N ALA A 24 46.06 -32.85 22.20
CA ALA A 24 45.55 -33.73 21.16
C ALA A 24 46.33 -35.08 21.07
N PHE A 25 45.98 -35.92 20.07
CA PHE A 25 46.55 -37.21 19.61
C PHE A 25 45.87 -38.47 20.19
N SER A 26 45.62 -39.59 19.47
CA SER A 26 46.02 -40.14 18.16
C SER A 26 44.98 -41.25 17.78
N SER A 27 44.79 -41.67 16.52
CA SER A 27 45.58 -42.74 15.88
C SER A 27 45.10 -42.99 14.44
N GLN A 28 46.05 -43.40 13.59
CA GLN A 28 45.95 -43.69 12.16
C GLN A 28 45.75 -45.20 11.88
N SER A 29 45.19 -45.54 10.71
CA SER A 29 45.60 -46.66 9.84
C SER A 29 45.04 -46.37 8.43
N SER A 30 45.80 -46.02 7.39
CA SER A 30 46.84 -46.70 6.59
C SER A 30 46.35 -47.15 5.18
N PHE A 31 46.83 -46.43 4.16
CA PHE A 31 47.22 -46.79 2.77
C PHE A 31 46.29 -47.62 1.83
N SER A 32 45.97 -47.10 0.64
CA SER A 32 46.83 -47.14 -0.58
C SER A 32 46.12 -46.59 -1.83
N VAL A 33 46.90 -46.34 -2.88
CA VAL A 33 46.70 -45.40 -4.01
C VAL A 33 45.99 -46.04 -5.21
N GLN A 34 45.13 -45.27 -5.90
CA GLN A 34 44.99 -45.36 -7.37
C GLN A 34 44.43 -44.07 -7.98
N THR A 35 45.25 -43.39 -8.76
CA THR A 35 44.90 -42.22 -9.58
C THR A 35 44.12 -42.66 -10.81
N ALA A 36 42.82 -42.34 -10.85
CA ALA A 36 42.00 -42.42 -12.06
C ALA A 36 41.44 -41.03 -12.39
N ARG A 37 41.83 -40.48 -13.54
CA ARG A 37 41.22 -39.28 -14.13
C ARG A 37 39.78 -39.62 -14.54
N GLN A 38 38.80 -39.25 -13.71
CA GLN A 38 37.39 -39.23 -14.12
C GLN A 38 36.95 -37.80 -14.43
N ARG A 39 36.54 -37.59 -15.70
CA ARG A 39 35.76 -36.43 -16.14
C ARG A 39 34.48 -36.37 -15.30
N ILE A 40 34.37 -35.39 -14.42
CA ILE A 40 33.10 -35.06 -13.76
C ILE A 40 32.25 -34.30 -14.78
N SER A 41 31.39 -35.03 -15.48
CA SER A 41 30.17 -34.47 -16.05
C SER A 41 29.31 -34.00 -14.87
N LYS A 42 29.16 -32.68 -14.69
CA LYS A 42 28.13 -32.14 -13.80
C LYS A 42 26.77 -32.46 -14.44
N LYS A 43 26.21 -33.60 -14.06
CA LYS A 43 24.82 -33.94 -14.30
C LYS A 43 24.00 -32.94 -13.50
N ILE A 44 23.36 -31.99 -14.19
CA ILE A 44 22.36 -31.11 -13.58
C ILE A 44 21.23 -32.03 -13.13
N VAL A 45 21.17 -32.29 -11.82
CA VAL A 45 19.99 -32.91 -11.21
C VAL A 45 19.01 -31.76 -11.05
N SER A 46 18.02 -31.72 -11.94
CA SER A 46 16.81 -30.93 -11.73
C SER A 46 16.25 -31.30 -10.36
N VAL A 47 16.34 -30.38 -9.41
CA VAL A 47 15.58 -30.48 -8.17
C VAL A 47 14.14 -30.25 -8.61
N MET A 48 13.35 -31.32 -8.64
CA MET A 48 11.93 -31.23 -8.91
C MET A 48 11.32 -30.24 -7.91
N THR A 49 10.66 -29.22 -8.43
CA THR A 49 9.78 -28.32 -7.67
C THR A 49 8.85 -29.18 -6.81
N PRO A 50 8.66 -28.86 -5.51
CA PRO A 50 7.69 -29.57 -4.69
C PRO A 50 6.34 -29.60 -5.39
N GLN A 51 5.69 -30.77 -5.43
CA GLN A 51 4.32 -30.87 -5.93
C GLN A 51 3.44 -29.91 -5.14
N GLN A 52 2.85 -28.95 -5.85
CA GLN A 52 1.81 -28.07 -5.32
C GLN A 52 0.71 -28.93 -4.70
N THR A 53 0.41 -28.69 -3.42
CA THR A 53 -0.85 -29.13 -2.83
C THR A 53 -1.96 -28.46 -3.63
N GLN A 54 -2.70 -29.25 -4.42
CA GLN A 54 -3.91 -28.78 -5.09
C GLN A 54 -4.85 -28.21 -4.03
N ARG A 55 -5.11 -26.90 -4.09
CA ARG A 55 -6.03 -26.23 -3.17
C ARG A 55 -7.45 -26.65 -3.52
N THR A 56 -8.17 -27.21 -2.56
CA THR A 56 -9.54 -27.68 -2.76
C THR A 56 -10.46 -26.48 -3.08
N PRO A 57 -11.23 -26.49 -4.19
CA PRO A 57 -12.15 -25.41 -4.52
C PRO A 57 -13.21 -25.23 -3.41
N ALA A 58 -13.52 -23.97 -3.07
CA ALA A 58 -14.74 -23.67 -2.32
C ALA A 58 -15.94 -24.16 -3.15
N THR A 59 -16.79 -24.99 -2.54
CA THR A 59 -17.86 -25.72 -3.21
C THR A 59 -19.01 -24.80 -3.61
N THR A 60 -18.87 -24.09 -4.72
CA THR A 60 -20.01 -23.83 -5.60
C THR A 60 -20.32 -25.18 -6.25
N GLY A 61 -21.52 -25.74 -6.07
CA GLY A 61 -21.89 -27.04 -6.64
C GLY A 61 -21.58 -27.16 -8.13
N SER A 62 -21.52 -28.38 -8.67
CA SER A 62 -21.21 -28.72 -10.07
C SER A 62 -21.74 -27.68 -11.09
N VAL A 63 -20.92 -26.69 -11.45
CA VAL A 63 -21.22 -25.67 -12.47
C VAL A 63 -20.71 -26.13 -13.83
N LYS A 64 -21.47 -25.82 -14.90
CA LYS A 64 -21.14 -26.28 -16.26
C LYS A 64 -19.91 -25.59 -16.85
N THR A 65 -19.55 -24.42 -16.32
CA THR A 65 -18.39 -23.61 -16.74
C THR A 65 -17.67 -23.05 -15.52
N GLY A 66 -16.34 -23.16 -15.49
CA GLY A 66 -15.53 -22.63 -14.39
C GLY A 66 -15.62 -21.11 -14.29
N MET A 67 -15.66 -20.60 -13.06
CA MET A 67 -15.71 -19.19 -12.71
C MET A 67 -14.38 -18.69 -12.15
N THR A 68 -14.00 -17.48 -12.52
CA THR A 68 -12.94 -16.68 -11.89
C THR A 68 -13.32 -16.31 -10.45
N MET A 69 -12.35 -15.86 -9.64
CA MET A 69 -12.61 -15.38 -8.29
C MET A 69 -13.68 -14.29 -8.27
N THR A 70 -13.56 -13.29 -9.15
CA THR A 70 -14.52 -12.18 -9.21
C THR A 70 -15.94 -12.68 -9.52
N GLU A 71 -16.08 -13.60 -10.49
CA GLU A 71 -17.39 -14.21 -10.80
C GLU A 71 -17.95 -14.98 -9.60
N LYS A 72 -17.14 -15.78 -8.89
CA LYS A 72 -17.58 -16.51 -7.70
C LYS A 72 -18.03 -15.62 -6.55
N ILE A 73 -17.27 -14.54 -6.28
CA ILE A 73 -17.65 -13.57 -5.24
C ILE A 73 -19.01 -12.95 -5.59
N LEU A 74 -19.18 -12.51 -6.84
CA LEU A 74 -20.43 -11.88 -7.27
C LEU A 74 -21.60 -12.87 -7.39
N ALA A 75 -21.36 -14.13 -7.79
CA ALA A 75 -22.36 -15.19 -7.78
C ALA A 75 -22.87 -15.43 -6.36
N LYS A 76 -21.96 -15.64 -5.41
CA LYS A 76 -22.28 -15.81 -3.99
C LYS A 76 -23.05 -14.60 -3.44
N ALA A 77 -22.53 -13.40 -3.65
CA ALA A 77 -23.13 -12.18 -3.11
C ALA A 77 -24.46 -11.79 -3.78
N SER A 78 -24.80 -12.40 -4.92
CA SER A 78 -26.10 -12.24 -5.60
C SER A 78 -27.05 -13.44 -5.42
N ASP A 79 -26.71 -14.39 -4.55
CA ASP A 79 -27.45 -15.62 -4.30
C ASP A 79 -27.70 -16.44 -5.58
N LYS A 80 -26.73 -16.40 -6.51
CA LYS A 80 -26.76 -17.14 -7.77
C LYS A 80 -25.74 -18.28 -7.77
N PRO A 81 -26.07 -19.43 -8.39
CA PRO A 81 -25.12 -20.55 -8.52
C PRO A 81 -23.97 -20.24 -9.49
N GLU A 82 -24.22 -19.40 -10.50
CA GLU A 82 -23.25 -18.98 -11.51
C GLU A 82 -23.59 -17.59 -12.03
N VAL A 83 -22.57 -16.88 -12.52
CA VAL A 83 -22.68 -15.61 -13.26
C VAL A 83 -21.67 -15.59 -14.39
N SER A 84 -21.93 -14.77 -15.41
CA SER A 84 -21.02 -14.56 -16.53
C SER A 84 -20.67 -13.07 -16.72
N PRO A 85 -19.52 -12.74 -17.33
CA PRO A 85 -19.16 -11.36 -17.63
C PRO A 85 -20.24 -10.69 -18.50
N GLY A 86 -20.65 -9.49 -18.11
CA GLY A 86 -21.73 -8.74 -18.76
C GLY A 86 -23.09 -8.88 -18.08
N ASP A 87 -23.30 -9.88 -17.21
CA ASP A 87 -24.51 -10.00 -16.41
C ASP A 87 -24.66 -8.81 -15.47
N ASN A 88 -25.88 -8.30 -15.32
CA ASN A 88 -26.22 -7.35 -14.26
C ASN A 88 -26.85 -8.11 -13.10
N VAL A 89 -26.26 -8.00 -11.91
CA VAL A 89 -26.67 -8.74 -10.72
C VAL A 89 -26.86 -7.80 -9.53
N TRP A 90 -27.91 -8.04 -8.75
CA TRP A 90 -28.09 -7.39 -7.46
C TRP A 90 -27.20 -8.08 -6.45
N VAL A 91 -26.30 -7.31 -5.84
CA VAL A 91 -25.25 -7.81 -4.95
C VAL A 91 -25.51 -7.31 -3.54
N ASN A 92 -25.49 -8.22 -2.58
CA ASN A 92 -25.49 -7.91 -1.15
C ASN A 92 -24.11 -7.36 -0.78
N VAL A 93 -24.07 -6.22 -0.10
CA VAL A 93 -22.82 -5.54 0.30
C VAL A 93 -22.44 -5.99 1.70
N ASP A 94 -21.19 -6.43 1.87
CA ASP A 94 -20.67 -6.86 3.17
C ASP A 94 -20.14 -5.69 3.98
N VAL A 95 -19.46 -4.75 3.33
CA VAL A 95 -18.96 -3.52 3.96
C VAL A 95 -19.13 -2.34 3.00
N LEU A 96 -19.71 -1.23 3.49
CA LEU A 96 -19.59 0.08 2.85
C LEU A 96 -18.63 0.94 3.67
N MET A 97 -17.62 1.49 3.00
CA MET A 97 -16.75 2.50 3.58
C MET A 97 -17.04 3.89 3.01
N THR A 98 -17.06 4.91 3.87
CA THR A 98 -17.02 6.29 3.42
C THR A 98 -16.12 7.16 4.31
N HIS A 99 -15.77 8.33 3.80
CA HIS A 99 -14.84 9.26 4.44
C HIS A 99 -15.35 10.70 4.38
N ASP A 100 -14.56 11.65 4.88
CA ASP A 100 -14.90 13.07 5.08
C ASP A 100 -15.26 13.81 3.78
N VAL A 101 -14.75 13.41 2.63
CA VAL A 101 -15.03 14.11 1.35
C VAL A 101 -16.39 13.69 0.78
N CYS A 102 -16.65 12.39 0.72
CA CYS A 102 -17.80 11.82 0.01
C CYS A 102 -18.97 11.45 0.93
N GLY A 103 -18.70 11.24 2.22
CA GLY A 103 -19.71 10.85 3.21
C GLY A 103 -20.84 11.86 3.36
N PRO A 104 -20.58 13.18 3.51
CA PRO A 104 -21.65 14.18 3.59
C PRO A 104 -22.62 14.14 2.38
N GLY A 105 -22.08 13.97 1.17
CA GLY A 105 -22.89 13.85 -0.04
C GLY A 105 -23.74 12.57 -0.06
N SER A 106 -23.14 11.44 0.34
CA SER A 106 -23.84 10.14 0.43
C SER A 106 -24.95 10.15 1.48
N ILE A 107 -24.68 10.74 2.65
CA ILE A 107 -25.66 10.92 3.74
C ILE A 107 -26.81 11.82 3.29
N GLY A 108 -26.51 12.93 2.60
CA GLY A 108 -27.52 13.84 2.07
C GLY A 108 -28.47 13.15 1.09
N ILE A 109 -27.93 12.33 0.18
CA ILE A 109 -28.74 11.53 -0.77
C ILE A 109 -29.57 10.49 -0.02
N PHE A 110 -28.97 9.75 0.92
CA PHE A 110 -29.68 8.77 1.74
C PHE A 110 -30.89 9.41 2.44
N LYS A 111 -30.70 10.52 3.15
CA LYS A 111 -31.80 11.22 3.85
C LYS A 111 -32.85 11.79 2.88
N LYS A 112 -32.44 12.23 1.70
CA LYS A 112 -33.34 12.75 0.67
C LYS A 112 -34.25 11.66 0.09
N GLU A 113 -33.68 10.52 -0.26
CA GLU A 113 -34.40 9.46 -0.99
C GLU A 113 -35.11 8.46 -0.04
N PHE A 114 -34.58 8.21 1.15
CA PHE A 114 -35.17 7.29 2.15
C PHE A 114 -35.92 8.00 3.28
N GLY A 115 -35.75 9.31 3.42
CA GLY A 115 -36.39 10.14 4.45
C GLY A 115 -35.48 10.50 5.63
N GLN A 116 -35.77 11.60 6.31
CA GLN A 116 -34.92 12.17 7.36
C GLN A 116 -34.73 11.27 8.59
N ASN A 117 -35.71 10.38 8.85
CA ASN A 117 -35.69 9.45 9.98
C ASN A 117 -35.30 8.03 9.56
N ALA A 118 -34.86 7.84 8.31
CA ALA A 118 -34.45 6.53 7.81
C ALA A 118 -33.29 5.96 8.64
N LYS A 119 -33.25 4.64 8.75
CA LYS A 119 -32.14 3.92 9.36
C LYS A 119 -31.28 3.27 8.29
N VAL A 120 -29.96 3.31 8.50
CA VAL A 120 -29.02 2.60 7.63
C VAL A 120 -29.33 1.09 7.65
N TRP A 121 -29.04 0.40 6.55
CA TRP A 121 -29.38 -1.02 6.40
C TRP A 121 -28.73 -1.88 7.49
N ASP A 122 -27.50 -1.56 7.88
CA ASP A 122 -26.75 -2.25 8.92
C ASP A 122 -25.67 -1.32 9.49
N ARG A 123 -25.80 -0.99 10.79
CA ARG A 123 -24.90 -0.09 11.52
C ARG A 123 -23.52 -0.70 11.81
N GLU A 124 -23.36 -2.00 11.61
CA GLU A 124 -22.11 -2.75 11.80
C GLU A 124 -21.41 -3.07 10.47
N LYS A 125 -22.07 -2.85 9.33
CA LYS A 125 -21.46 -2.98 7.99
C LYS A 125 -21.10 -1.63 7.34
N LEU A 126 -21.34 -0.53 8.05
CA LEU A 126 -20.91 0.80 7.65
C LEU A 126 -19.65 1.21 8.43
N VAL A 127 -18.59 1.53 7.69
CA VAL A 127 -17.31 2.01 8.23
C VAL A 127 -17.08 3.45 7.80
N ILE A 128 -16.84 4.34 8.76
CA ILE A 128 -16.62 5.77 8.49
C ILE A 128 -15.25 6.19 9.02
N ILE A 129 -14.37 6.67 8.13
CA ILE A 129 -12.99 7.04 8.44
C ILE A 129 -12.69 8.42 7.83
N PRO A 130 -12.61 9.50 8.61
CA PRO A 130 -12.09 10.79 8.15
C PRO A 130 -10.56 10.72 7.99
N ASP A 131 -10.01 11.01 6.81
CA ASP A 131 -8.55 10.90 6.57
C ASP A 131 -7.98 11.84 5.49
N HIS A 132 -8.84 12.49 4.70
CA HIS A 132 -8.42 13.28 3.54
C HIS A 132 -8.19 14.75 3.88
N TYR A 133 -9.22 15.46 4.35
CA TYR A 133 -9.18 16.88 4.68
C TYR A 133 -9.25 17.09 6.18
N ILE A 134 -8.26 16.54 6.86
CA ILE A 134 -8.05 16.66 8.29
C ILE A 134 -6.69 17.31 8.55
N PHE A 135 -6.44 17.77 9.78
CA PHE A 135 -5.27 18.59 10.11
C PHE A 135 -5.18 19.86 9.26
N THR A 136 -6.32 20.54 9.09
CA THR A 136 -6.46 21.77 8.30
C THR A 136 -7.28 22.81 9.05
N SER A 137 -6.99 24.07 8.77
CA SER A 137 -7.76 25.23 9.22
C SER A 137 -8.98 25.53 8.33
N ASP A 138 -9.20 24.78 7.25
CA ASP A 138 -10.33 24.98 6.34
C ASP A 138 -11.66 24.62 7.01
N GLU A 139 -12.52 25.62 7.21
CA GLU A 139 -13.81 25.45 7.89
C GLU A 139 -14.76 24.49 7.15
N ARG A 140 -14.67 24.39 5.82
CA ARG A 140 -15.55 23.51 5.03
C ARG A 140 -15.14 22.06 5.18
N ALA A 141 -13.84 21.79 5.24
CA ALA A 141 -13.29 20.48 5.55
C ALA A 141 -13.69 20.04 6.96
N ASN A 142 -13.52 20.90 7.97
CA ASN A 142 -13.86 20.59 9.35
C ASN A 142 -15.36 20.32 9.53
N ARG A 143 -16.22 21.13 8.89
CA ARG A 143 -17.68 20.90 8.86
C ARG A 143 -18.04 19.53 8.30
N ASN A 144 -17.30 19.00 7.32
CA ASN A 144 -17.60 17.67 6.78
C ASN A 144 -17.41 16.58 7.84
N VAL A 145 -16.39 16.69 8.69
CA VAL A 145 -16.17 15.76 9.81
C VAL A 145 -17.31 15.86 10.83
N ASP A 146 -17.80 17.07 11.10
CA ASP A 146 -18.96 17.28 11.99
C ASP A 146 -20.22 16.61 11.45
N ILE A 147 -20.51 16.72 10.14
CA ILE A 147 -21.64 16.04 9.51
C ILE A 147 -21.54 14.51 9.67
N LEU A 148 -20.33 13.95 9.51
CA LEU A 148 -20.11 12.52 9.74
C LEU A 148 -20.39 12.15 11.19
N ARG A 149 -19.88 12.93 12.15
CA ARG A 149 -20.06 12.69 13.58
C ARG A 149 -21.53 12.73 14.00
N ASP A 150 -22.26 13.72 13.52
CA ASP A 150 -23.71 13.86 13.77
C ASP A 150 -24.47 12.63 13.24
N PHE A 151 -24.17 12.23 12.01
CA PHE A 151 -24.78 11.06 11.39
C PHE A 151 -24.43 9.75 12.13
N CYS A 152 -23.16 9.56 12.49
CA CYS A 152 -22.72 8.39 13.25
C CYS A 152 -23.42 8.29 14.61
N THR A 153 -23.61 9.43 15.28
CA THR A 153 -24.33 9.51 16.55
C THR A 153 -25.80 9.19 16.38
N GLU A 154 -26.46 9.80 15.39
CA GLU A 154 -27.88 9.61 15.07
C GLU A 154 -28.23 8.15 14.69
N GLN A 155 -27.35 7.51 13.92
CA GLN A 155 -27.54 6.16 13.40
C GLN A 155 -26.91 5.09 14.30
N ASN A 156 -26.20 5.49 15.35
CA ASN A 156 -25.48 4.61 16.27
C ASN A 156 -24.52 3.66 15.52
N ILE A 157 -23.71 4.23 14.63
CA ILE A 157 -22.75 3.51 13.80
C ILE A 157 -21.63 2.97 14.68
N LYS A 158 -21.36 1.66 14.56
CA LYS A 158 -20.37 0.97 15.39
C LYS A 158 -18.94 1.34 15.01
N TYR A 159 -18.66 1.42 13.71
CA TYR A 159 -17.31 1.60 13.17
C TYR A 159 -17.10 3.02 12.67
N PHE A 160 -17.05 3.98 13.60
CA PHE A 160 -16.68 5.35 13.32
C PHE A 160 -15.33 5.68 13.96
N TYR A 161 -14.32 5.90 13.12
CA TYR A 161 -12.94 6.15 13.53
C TYR A 161 -12.67 7.66 13.62
N ASP A 162 -13.33 8.30 14.59
CA ASP A 162 -13.41 9.75 14.72
C ASP A 162 -12.06 10.44 15.02
N ILE A 163 -11.94 11.66 14.53
CA ILE A 163 -10.89 12.61 14.87
C ILE A 163 -11.52 13.84 15.53
N LYS A 164 -11.57 13.84 16.86
CA LYS A 164 -12.18 14.88 17.70
C LYS A 164 -11.27 16.10 17.81
N ASP A 165 -10.01 15.88 18.13
CA ASP A 165 -8.98 16.93 18.13
C ASP A 165 -8.27 16.95 16.78
N LEU A 166 -8.71 17.88 15.92
CA LEU A 166 -8.19 18.08 14.57
C LEU A 166 -6.77 18.68 14.55
N GLY A 167 -6.24 19.16 15.69
CA GLY A 167 -4.88 19.68 15.80
C GLY A 167 -3.86 18.64 16.28
N ASN A 168 -4.31 17.55 16.91
CA ASN A 168 -3.42 16.56 17.50
C ASN A 168 -3.96 15.14 17.37
N PHE A 169 -3.49 14.40 16.37
CA PHE A 169 -3.91 13.01 16.15
C PHE A 169 -3.69 12.11 17.37
N ARG A 170 -2.66 12.37 18.19
CA ARG A 170 -2.35 11.55 19.38
C ARG A 170 -3.38 11.70 20.50
N ALA A 171 -4.18 12.76 20.48
CA ALA A 171 -5.30 12.93 21.40
C ALA A 171 -6.55 12.13 20.97
N ASN A 172 -6.49 11.41 19.84
CA ASN A 172 -7.61 10.70 19.25
C ASN A 172 -7.32 9.19 19.18
N PRO A 173 -7.62 8.40 20.22
CA PRO A 173 -7.37 6.96 20.20
C PRO A 173 -8.19 6.20 19.13
N ASP A 174 -9.35 6.73 18.75
CA ASP A 174 -10.26 6.11 17.77
C ASP A 174 -9.83 6.38 16.32
N TYR A 175 -9.10 7.47 16.05
CA TYR A 175 -8.65 7.80 14.71
C TYR A 175 -7.67 6.75 14.17
N LYS A 176 -7.79 6.34 12.91
CA LYS A 176 -6.93 5.26 12.37
C LYS A 176 -5.99 5.68 11.26
N GLY A 177 -6.23 6.77 10.56
CA GLY A 177 -5.42 7.16 9.41
C GLY A 177 -6.10 6.87 8.07
N VAL A 178 -5.27 6.74 7.04
CA VAL A 178 -5.66 6.47 5.65
C VAL A 178 -6.63 5.30 5.57
N CYS A 179 -7.82 5.57 5.03
CA CYS A 179 -8.99 4.69 5.11
C CYS A 179 -8.70 3.25 4.65
N HIS A 180 -8.00 3.03 3.54
CA HIS A 180 -7.73 1.69 3.00
C HIS A 180 -6.73 0.87 3.83
N VAL A 181 -5.80 1.54 4.52
CA VAL A 181 -4.86 0.86 5.41
C VAL A 181 -5.51 0.60 6.77
N ALA A 182 -6.32 1.54 7.25
CA ALA A 182 -7.14 1.37 8.45
C ALA A 182 -8.16 0.23 8.30
N LEU A 183 -8.86 0.12 7.16
CA LEU A 183 -9.77 -0.99 6.88
C LEU A 183 -9.08 -2.37 7.05
N ALA A 184 -7.87 -2.51 6.50
CA ALA A 184 -7.07 -3.71 6.63
C ALA A 184 -6.64 -3.96 8.09
N GLN A 185 -6.08 -2.95 8.75
CA GLN A 185 -5.55 -3.07 10.11
C GLN A 185 -6.65 -3.37 11.15
N GLU A 186 -7.87 -2.89 10.92
CA GLU A 186 -9.01 -3.07 11.81
C GLU A 186 -9.90 -4.28 11.43
N GLY A 187 -9.44 -5.13 10.50
CA GLY A 187 -10.10 -6.42 10.21
C GLY A 187 -11.38 -6.33 9.37
N HIS A 188 -11.54 -5.26 8.59
CA HIS A 188 -12.69 -5.06 7.68
C HIS A 188 -12.51 -5.72 6.32
N CYS A 189 -11.28 -6.02 5.91
CA CYS A 189 -10.99 -6.68 4.64
C CYS A 189 -10.96 -8.20 4.80
N ARG A 190 -12.04 -8.89 4.46
CA ARG A 190 -12.17 -10.35 4.67
C ARG A 190 -12.38 -11.11 3.35
N PRO A 191 -11.68 -12.23 3.11
CA PRO A 191 -11.76 -12.98 1.87
C PRO A 191 -13.17 -13.39 1.46
N GLY A 192 -13.45 -13.28 0.15
CA GLY A 192 -14.72 -13.72 -0.45
C GLY A 192 -15.90 -12.75 -0.30
N GLU A 193 -15.68 -11.58 0.31
CA GLU A 193 -16.71 -10.55 0.50
C GLU A 193 -16.72 -9.47 -0.60
N VAL A 194 -17.81 -8.71 -0.63
CA VAL A 194 -18.00 -7.50 -1.43
C VAL A 194 -17.83 -6.25 -0.57
N LEU A 195 -16.76 -5.50 -0.81
CA LEU A 195 -16.47 -4.23 -0.13
C LEU A 195 -16.62 -3.06 -1.10
N LEU A 196 -17.53 -2.14 -0.80
CA LEU A 196 -17.72 -0.91 -1.57
C LEU A 196 -17.22 0.29 -0.78
N GLY A 197 -16.78 1.32 -1.47
CA GLY A 197 -16.29 2.52 -0.83
C GLY A 197 -16.52 3.75 -1.69
N THR A 198 -16.67 4.90 -1.07
CA THR A 198 -16.81 6.18 -1.79
C THR A 198 -15.48 6.78 -2.27
N ASP A 199 -14.40 6.00 -2.17
CA ASP A 199 -13.08 6.32 -2.70
C ASP A 199 -12.70 5.41 -3.87
N SER A 200 -11.96 5.96 -4.84
CA SER A 200 -11.55 5.23 -6.05
C SER A 200 -10.63 4.04 -5.77
N HIS A 201 -9.80 4.11 -4.72
CA HIS A 201 -8.79 3.10 -4.37
C HIS A 201 -9.30 2.04 -3.41
N THR A 202 -10.62 1.94 -3.22
CA THR A 202 -11.27 0.84 -2.50
C THR A 202 -10.86 -0.54 -3.04
N CYS A 203 -10.43 -0.63 -4.31
CA CYS A 203 -9.83 -1.82 -4.90
C CYS A 203 -8.61 -2.38 -4.14
N THR A 204 -7.99 -1.61 -3.25
CA THR A 204 -6.93 -2.08 -2.33
C THR A 204 -7.34 -3.34 -1.56
N ALA A 205 -8.61 -3.43 -1.14
CA ALA A 205 -9.11 -4.55 -0.36
C ALA A 205 -9.13 -5.88 -1.15
N GLY A 206 -9.02 -5.79 -2.48
CA GLY A 206 -8.76 -6.92 -3.37
C GLY A 206 -7.52 -7.76 -3.03
N ALA A 207 -6.54 -7.18 -2.33
CA ALA A 207 -5.38 -7.90 -1.80
C ALA A 207 -5.75 -9.05 -0.85
N PHE A 208 -6.95 -9.01 -0.27
CA PHE A 208 -7.49 -10.00 0.66
C PHE A 208 -8.40 -11.03 -0.04
N GLY A 209 -8.48 -11.02 -1.38
CA GLY A 209 -9.40 -11.89 -2.11
C GLY A 209 -10.85 -11.41 -2.07
N GLN A 210 -11.08 -10.09 -2.02
CA GLN A 210 -12.40 -9.46 -2.07
C GLN A 210 -12.72 -8.93 -3.47
N PHE A 211 -14.01 -8.83 -3.77
CA PHE A 211 -14.46 -7.91 -4.82
C PHE A 211 -14.58 -6.53 -4.19
N ALA A 212 -13.68 -5.62 -4.54
CA ALA A 212 -13.68 -4.28 -3.97
C ALA A 212 -13.58 -3.19 -5.04
N THR A 213 -14.48 -2.20 -4.98
CA THR A 213 -14.54 -1.11 -5.97
C THR A 213 -15.01 0.19 -5.35
N GLY A 214 -14.49 1.30 -5.86
CA GLY A 214 -15.04 2.62 -5.62
C GLY A 214 -16.43 2.77 -6.28
N ILE A 215 -17.32 3.53 -5.63
CA ILE A 215 -18.66 3.90 -6.10
C ILE A 215 -18.92 5.39 -5.84
N GLY A 216 -19.91 5.97 -6.52
CA GLY A 216 -20.28 7.37 -6.33
C GLY A 216 -21.19 7.61 -5.13
N ASN A 217 -21.41 8.87 -4.76
CA ASN A 217 -22.27 9.26 -3.63
C ASN A 217 -23.72 8.76 -3.79
N THR A 218 -24.25 8.73 -5.02
CA THR A 218 -25.61 8.22 -5.29
C THR A 218 -25.71 6.73 -5.00
N ASP A 219 -24.75 5.95 -5.49
CA ASP A 219 -24.69 4.51 -5.24
C ASP A 219 -24.50 4.22 -3.74
N ALA A 220 -23.62 4.97 -3.06
CA ALA A 220 -23.42 4.83 -1.63
C ALA A 220 -24.68 5.21 -0.83
N GLY A 221 -25.39 6.28 -1.21
CA GLY A 221 -26.69 6.63 -0.64
C GLY A 221 -27.74 5.53 -0.80
N PHE A 222 -27.73 4.84 -1.94
CA PHE A 222 -28.59 3.68 -2.20
C PHE A 222 -28.19 2.46 -1.34
N VAL A 223 -26.89 2.16 -1.22
CA VAL A 223 -26.37 1.09 -0.36
C VAL A 223 -26.70 1.37 1.10
N LEU A 224 -26.56 2.62 1.57
CA LEU A 224 -26.92 3.04 2.92
C LEU A 224 -28.36 2.65 3.29
N GLY A 225 -29.30 2.74 2.36
CA GLY A 225 -30.69 2.37 2.61
C GLY A 225 -31.04 0.90 2.36
N THR A 226 -30.31 0.20 1.50
CA THR A 226 -30.73 -1.13 1.01
C THR A 226 -29.76 -2.27 1.33
N GLY A 227 -28.50 -1.97 1.61
CA GLY A 227 -27.43 -2.97 1.70
C GLY A 227 -27.14 -3.69 0.39
N LYS A 228 -27.64 -3.17 -0.74
CA LYS A 228 -27.53 -3.79 -2.07
C LYS A 228 -27.05 -2.80 -3.10
N ILE A 229 -26.51 -3.32 -4.20
CA ILE A 229 -26.19 -2.53 -5.40
C ILE A 229 -26.36 -3.38 -6.66
N LEU A 230 -26.67 -2.75 -7.79
CA LEU A 230 -26.67 -3.41 -9.09
C LEU A 230 -25.27 -3.30 -9.70
N LEU A 231 -24.60 -4.43 -9.91
CA LEU A 231 -23.27 -4.49 -10.52
C LEU A 231 -23.30 -5.27 -11.82
N LYS A 232 -22.54 -4.80 -12.80
CA LYS A 232 -22.21 -5.58 -13.98
C LYS A 232 -20.98 -6.43 -13.70
N VAL A 233 -21.07 -7.74 -13.89
CA VAL A 233 -19.95 -8.67 -13.71
C VAL A 233 -18.86 -8.33 -14.74
N PRO A 234 -17.64 -7.97 -14.31
CA PRO A 234 -16.57 -7.61 -15.23
C PRO A 234 -15.88 -8.87 -15.77
N PRO A 235 -15.40 -8.88 -17.03
CA PRO A 235 -14.45 -9.88 -17.47
C PRO A 235 -13.09 -9.69 -16.76
N THR A 236 -12.33 -10.76 -16.61
CA THR A 236 -11.07 -10.76 -15.85
C THR A 236 -9.84 -10.82 -16.75
N LEU A 237 -8.88 -9.92 -16.50
CA LEU A 237 -7.50 -10.03 -17.00
C LEU A 237 -6.65 -10.76 -15.95
N ARG A 238 -5.86 -11.74 -16.36
CA ARG A 238 -4.96 -12.47 -15.47
C ARG A 238 -3.52 -12.01 -15.63
N PHE A 239 -2.85 -11.73 -14.52
CA PHE A 239 -1.44 -11.34 -14.46
C PHE A 239 -0.69 -12.40 -13.66
N VAL A 240 0.06 -13.24 -14.36
CA VAL A 240 0.90 -14.27 -13.77
C VAL A 240 2.30 -13.70 -13.58
N MET A 241 2.76 -13.59 -12.34
CA MET A 241 4.06 -13.05 -11.97
C MET A 241 4.88 -14.13 -11.26
N ASP A 242 5.87 -14.65 -11.97
CA ASP A 242 6.72 -15.75 -11.50
C ASP A 242 8.18 -15.29 -11.43
N GLY A 243 8.96 -16.01 -10.61
CA GLY A 243 10.37 -15.73 -10.37
C GLY A 243 10.64 -15.15 -8.97
N GLU A 244 11.91 -15.21 -8.57
CA GLU A 244 12.39 -14.61 -7.33
C GLU A 244 12.45 -13.09 -7.50
N MET A 245 11.81 -12.35 -6.59
CA MET A 245 11.82 -10.89 -6.62
C MET A 245 13.19 -10.38 -6.18
N PRO A 246 13.91 -9.62 -7.02
CA PRO A 246 15.18 -9.02 -6.60
C PRO A 246 14.99 -8.07 -5.41
N ASP A 247 15.94 -8.06 -4.48
CA ASP A 247 15.93 -7.27 -3.22
C ASP A 247 15.90 -5.73 -3.41
N TYR A 248 15.99 -5.26 -4.65
CA TYR A 248 15.89 -3.85 -5.03
C TYR A 248 14.53 -3.47 -5.63
N LEU A 249 13.58 -4.40 -5.74
CA LEU A 249 12.23 -4.15 -6.22
C LEU A 249 11.23 -4.20 -5.06
N LEU A 250 10.10 -3.53 -5.26
CA LEU A 250 8.89 -3.65 -4.44
C LEU A 250 7.67 -3.85 -5.34
N ALA A 251 6.54 -4.24 -4.75
CA ALA A 251 5.27 -4.34 -5.48
C ALA A 251 4.85 -3.06 -6.25
N LYS A 252 5.36 -1.88 -5.85
CA LYS A 252 5.20 -0.64 -6.64
C LYS A 252 5.82 -0.78 -8.03
N ASP A 253 7.03 -1.31 -8.14
CA ASP A 253 7.71 -1.52 -9.42
C ASP A 253 6.92 -2.53 -10.27
N LEU A 254 6.37 -3.58 -9.64
CA LEU A 254 5.52 -4.57 -10.33
C LEU A 254 4.27 -3.95 -10.95
N ILE A 255 3.52 -3.13 -10.20
CA ILE A 255 2.29 -2.54 -10.74
C ILE A 255 2.58 -1.43 -11.75
N LEU A 256 3.68 -0.68 -11.60
CA LEU A 256 4.11 0.29 -12.63
C LEU A 256 4.54 -0.40 -13.93
N GLN A 257 5.16 -1.59 -13.84
CA GLN A 257 5.48 -2.40 -15.02
C GLN A 257 4.19 -2.76 -15.78
N ILE A 258 3.18 -3.24 -15.05
CA ILE A 258 1.88 -3.62 -15.63
C ILE A 258 1.16 -2.43 -16.23
N ILE A 259 1.02 -1.32 -15.50
CA ILE A 259 0.32 -0.11 -15.99
C ILE A 259 1.01 0.45 -17.23
N GLY A 260 2.35 0.48 -17.25
CA GLY A 260 3.11 0.90 -18.44
C GLY A 260 2.94 -0.03 -19.65
N GLU A 261 2.58 -1.30 -19.44
CA GLU A 261 2.34 -2.28 -20.51
C GLU A 261 0.91 -2.17 -21.08
N ILE A 262 -0.08 -1.92 -20.21
CA ILE A 262 -1.49 -1.94 -20.60
C ILE A 262 -2.12 -0.55 -20.74
N SER A 263 -1.40 0.52 -20.38
CA SER A 263 -1.88 1.92 -20.29
C SER A 263 -2.91 2.18 -19.19
N VAL A 264 -3.23 3.45 -18.96
CA VAL A 264 -4.28 3.88 -18.01
C VAL A 264 -5.70 3.42 -18.36
N ALA A 265 -5.91 2.87 -19.56
CA ALA A 265 -7.20 2.35 -20.02
C ALA A 265 -7.20 0.84 -20.30
N GLY A 266 -6.08 0.14 -20.06
CA GLY A 266 -5.94 -1.27 -20.42
C GLY A 266 -6.93 -2.20 -19.72
N ALA A 267 -7.29 -1.86 -18.48
CA ALA A 267 -8.19 -2.63 -17.64
C ALA A 267 -9.58 -1.99 -17.49
N THR A 268 -9.94 -0.99 -18.30
CA THR A 268 -11.27 -0.34 -18.22
C THR A 268 -12.41 -1.36 -18.29
N TYR A 269 -13.27 -1.35 -17.26
CA TYR A 269 -14.39 -2.28 -17.01
C TYR A 269 -14.01 -3.75 -16.76
N LYS A 270 -12.75 -4.02 -16.39
CA LYS A 270 -12.23 -5.38 -16.17
C LYS A 270 -11.77 -5.57 -14.73
N ALA A 271 -11.84 -6.79 -14.24
CA ALA A 271 -11.13 -7.19 -13.03
C ALA A 271 -9.67 -7.55 -13.39
N MET A 272 -8.74 -7.32 -12.47
CA MET A 272 -7.34 -7.72 -12.60
C MET A 272 -7.03 -8.78 -11.54
N GLU A 273 -6.81 -10.03 -11.95
CA GLU A 273 -6.46 -11.13 -11.06
C GLU A 273 -4.95 -11.39 -11.11
N PHE A 274 -4.29 -11.28 -9.96
CA PHE A 274 -2.84 -11.46 -9.83
C PHE A 274 -2.53 -12.82 -9.19
N VAL A 275 -1.67 -13.60 -9.83
CA VAL A 275 -1.23 -14.93 -9.38
C VAL A 275 0.26 -15.15 -9.70
N GLY A 276 0.82 -16.27 -9.25
CA GLY A 276 2.20 -16.68 -9.55
C GLY A 276 3.10 -16.64 -8.32
N SER A 277 4.28 -17.25 -8.43
CA SER A 277 5.17 -17.49 -7.28
C SER A 277 5.60 -16.19 -6.60
N THR A 278 5.79 -15.12 -7.37
CA THR A 278 6.13 -13.81 -6.81
C THR A 278 4.98 -13.28 -5.95
N VAL A 279 3.75 -13.30 -6.47
CA VAL A 279 2.57 -12.80 -5.75
C VAL A 279 2.36 -13.54 -4.43
N GLU A 280 2.56 -14.86 -4.43
CA GLU A 280 2.50 -15.69 -3.21
C GLU A 280 3.55 -15.28 -2.18
N SER A 281 4.74 -14.85 -2.61
CA SER A 281 5.82 -14.40 -1.72
C SER A 281 5.64 -12.99 -1.15
N LEU A 282 4.78 -12.15 -1.76
CA LEU A 282 4.55 -10.77 -1.30
C LEU A 282 3.88 -10.74 0.07
N THR A 283 4.29 -9.77 0.90
CA THR A 283 3.60 -9.44 2.15
C THR A 283 2.21 -8.88 1.88
N MET A 284 1.34 -8.82 2.89
CA MET A 284 0.04 -8.19 2.72
C MET A 284 0.14 -6.71 2.36
N GLU A 285 1.13 -5.98 2.88
CA GLU A 285 1.32 -4.57 2.55
C GLU A 285 1.74 -4.40 1.08
N GLU A 286 2.59 -5.27 0.55
CA GLU A 286 2.94 -5.29 -0.87
C GLU A 286 1.76 -5.66 -1.78
N ARG A 287 0.96 -6.66 -1.40
CA ARG A 287 -0.29 -7.03 -2.10
C ARG A 287 -1.28 -5.87 -2.14
N MET A 288 -1.40 -5.11 -1.05
CA MET A 288 -2.21 -3.90 -1.01
C MET A 288 -1.72 -2.85 -2.00
N THR A 289 -0.41 -2.64 -2.14
CA THR A 289 0.15 -1.72 -3.16
C THR A 289 -0.22 -2.15 -4.58
N LEU A 290 -0.13 -3.46 -4.88
CA LEU A 290 -0.48 -4.03 -6.19
C LEU A 290 -1.97 -3.79 -6.52
N CYS A 291 -2.87 -4.15 -5.61
CA CYS A 291 -4.32 -3.99 -5.81
C CYS A 291 -4.79 -2.52 -5.75
N ASN A 292 -4.11 -1.66 -4.99
CA ASN A 292 -4.46 -0.24 -4.91
C ASN A 292 -4.38 0.43 -6.28
N MET A 293 -3.30 0.22 -7.03
CA MET A 293 -3.07 0.95 -8.27
C MET A 293 -3.81 0.37 -9.49
N VAL A 294 -4.63 -0.67 -9.31
CA VAL A 294 -5.45 -1.25 -10.38
C VAL A 294 -6.38 -0.23 -11.03
N VAL A 295 -6.94 0.69 -10.23
CA VAL A 295 -7.80 1.76 -10.76
C VAL A 295 -7.04 2.71 -11.70
N GLU A 296 -5.71 2.82 -11.56
CA GLU A 296 -4.88 3.65 -12.44
C GLU A 296 -4.67 3.02 -13.82
N ALA A 297 -4.94 1.72 -13.99
CA ALA A 297 -5.09 1.05 -15.29
C ALA A 297 -6.55 1.07 -15.81
N GLY A 298 -7.45 1.74 -15.10
CA GLY A 298 -8.89 1.72 -15.35
C GLY A 298 -9.61 0.47 -14.81
N GLY A 299 -8.90 -0.39 -14.08
CA GLY A 299 -9.44 -1.63 -13.54
C GLY A 299 -10.55 -1.39 -12.53
N LYS A 300 -11.60 -2.23 -12.60
CA LYS A 300 -12.77 -2.16 -11.72
C LYS A 300 -12.46 -2.70 -10.32
N ASN A 301 -11.72 -3.80 -10.25
CA ASN A 301 -11.11 -4.35 -9.04
C ASN A 301 -9.75 -4.96 -9.38
N GLY A 302 -8.90 -5.08 -8.36
CA GLY A 302 -7.83 -6.08 -8.32
C GLY A 302 -8.24 -7.22 -7.41
N VAL A 303 -7.74 -8.44 -7.63
CA VAL A 303 -7.94 -9.55 -6.70
C VAL A 303 -6.70 -10.44 -6.63
N ILE A 304 -6.32 -10.82 -5.41
CA ILE A 304 -5.27 -11.79 -5.10
C ILE A 304 -5.90 -12.94 -4.31
N PRO A 305 -5.69 -14.21 -4.67
CA PRO A 305 -6.16 -15.34 -3.87
C PRO A 305 -5.64 -15.28 -2.44
N ALA A 306 -6.55 -15.43 -1.47
CA ALA A 306 -6.16 -15.53 -0.06
C ALA A 306 -5.29 -16.77 0.16
N ASP A 307 -4.26 -16.64 0.98
CA ASP A 307 -3.37 -17.72 1.37
C ASP A 307 -2.91 -17.54 2.82
N LYS A 308 -1.88 -18.29 3.23
CA LYS A 308 -1.35 -18.21 4.60
C LYS A 308 -1.00 -16.78 5.00
N THR A 309 -0.38 -15.99 4.13
CA THR A 309 -0.03 -14.59 4.40
C THR A 309 -1.27 -13.75 4.70
N THR A 310 -2.36 -13.98 3.98
CA THR A 310 -3.65 -13.33 4.25
C THR A 310 -4.27 -13.77 5.57
N TYR A 311 -4.27 -15.07 5.87
CA TYR A 311 -4.86 -15.60 7.10
C TYR A 311 -4.08 -15.18 8.35
N ASP A 312 -2.76 -15.23 8.31
CA ASP A 312 -1.87 -14.76 9.38
C ASP A 312 -2.09 -13.25 9.64
N TYR A 313 -2.30 -12.46 8.57
CA TYR A 313 -2.62 -11.05 8.73
C TYR A 313 -4.02 -10.84 9.34
N LEU A 314 -5.00 -11.69 9.09
CA LEU A 314 -6.34 -11.51 9.67
C LEU A 314 -6.47 -12.08 11.08
N GLU A 315 -5.54 -12.92 11.51
CA GLU A 315 -5.50 -13.48 12.85
C GLU A 315 -5.52 -12.37 13.92
N GLY A 316 -6.46 -12.47 14.86
CA GLY A 316 -6.66 -11.50 15.94
C GLY A 316 -7.22 -10.14 15.50
N ARG A 317 -7.40 -9.87 14.21
CA ARG A 317 -7.94 -8.59 13.70
C ARG A 317 -9.44 -8.65 13.44
N THR A 318 -10.02 -9.82 13.21
CA THR A 318 -11.46 -9.97 12.99
C THR A 318 -12.01 -11.23 13.64
N SER A 319 -13.23 -11.15 14.15
CA SER A 319 -14.02 -12.28 14.66
C SER A 319 -15.24 -12.60 13.79
N VAL A 320 -15.46 -11.81 12.73
CA VAL A 320 -16.56 -12.03 11.77
C VAL A 320 -16.17 -13.21 10.88
N PRO A 321 -17.03 -14.24 10.75
CA PRO A 321 -16.75 -15.37 9.88
C PRO A 321 -16.73 -14.93 8.42
N TYR A 322 -15.79 -15.49 7.66
CA TYR A 322 -15.66 -15.26 6.22
C TYR A 322 -15.31 -16.56 5.52
N GLU A 323 -15.54 -16.61 4.22
CA GLU A 323 -15.29 -17.79 3.40
C GLU A 323 -14.54 -17.38 2.13
N PRO A 324 -13.24 -17.73 2.02
CA PRO A 324 -12.44 -17.42 0.84
C PRO A 324 -12.97 -18.18 -0.38
N VAL A 325 -12.88 -17.56 -1.55
CA VAL A 325 -13.22 -18.19 -2.84
C VAL A 325 -12.03 -18.17 -3.78
N TYR A 326 -11.99 -19.12 -4.72
CA TYR A 326 -10.87 -19.33 -5.63
C TYR A 326 -11.36 -19.59 -7.04
N SER A 327 -10.63 -19.09 -8.04
CA SER A 327 -10.89 -19.40 -9.45
C SER A 327 -10.92 -20.91 -9.68
N ASP A 328 -11.87 -21.38 -10.48
CA ASP A 328 -11.90 -22.78 -10.94
C ASP A 328 -10.74 -23.07 -11.90
N GLU A 329 -10.30 -24.33 -11.98
CA GLU A 329 -9.29 -24.78 -12.94
C GLU A 329 -9.69 -24.48 -14.40
N GLY A 330 -11.00 -24.52 -14.70
CA GLY A 330 -11.57 -24.19 -16.01
C GLY A 330 -12.05 -22.74 -16.18
N ALA A 331 -11.67 -21.82 -15.27
CA ALA A 331 -12.05 -20.41 -15.36
C ALA A 331 -11.50 -19.76 -16.64
N ARG A 332 -12.32 -18.91 -17.28
CA ARG A 332 -11.95 -18.23 -18.52
C ARG A 332 -11.54 -16.79 -18.24
N TYR A 333 -10.37 -16.42 -18.75
CA TYR A 333 -9.83 -15.07 -18.64
C TYR A 333 -9.88 -14.39 -20.01
N LEU A 334 -10.16 -13.09 -20.04
CA LEU A 334 -10.19 -12.32 -21.29
C LEU A 334 -8.81 -12.27 -21.94
N LYS A 335 -7.76 -12.14 -21.13
CA LYS A 335 -6.36 -12.20 -21.54
C LYS A 335 -5.50 -12.55 -20.34
N GLU A 336 -4.40 -13.25 -20.61
CA GLU A 336 -3.38 -13.57 -19.63
C GLU A 336 -2.06 -12.88 -20.02
N TYR A 337 -1.42 -12.25 -19.04
CA TYR A 337 -0.09 -11.64 -19.14
C TYR A 337 0.85 -12.40 -18.22
N ARG A 338 2.08 -12.68 -18.69
CA ARG A 338 3.09 -13.41 -17.92
C ARG A 338 4.35 -12.57 -17.77
N PHE A 339 4.83 -12.42 -16.54
CA PHE A 339 6.02 -11.66 -16.21
C PHE A 339 7.02 -12.55 -15.47
N ASP A 340 8.27 -12.51 -15.93
CA ASP A 340 9.41 -13.03 -15.18
C ASP A 340 9.98 -11.90 -14.34
N VAL A 341 9.66 -11.90 -13.05
CA VAL A 341 9.97 -10.82 -12.12
C VAL A 341 11.48 -10.70 -11.86
N SER A 342 12.22 -11.80 -12.00
CA SER A 342 13.69 -11.81 -11.82
C SER A 342 14.43 -10.89 -12.82
N LYS A 343 13.78 -10.53 -13.93
CA LYS A 343 14.32 -9.68 -14.99
C LYS A 343 13.89 -8.22 -14.89
N LEU A 344 13.04 -7.87 -13.93
CA LEU A 344 12.55 -6.51 -13.77
C LEU A 344 13.61 -5.62 -13.11
N GLU A 345 13.53 -4.33 -13.44
CA GLU A 345 14.42 -3.29 -12.93
C GLU A 345 13.57 -2.19 -12.27
N PRO A 346 14.13 -1.39 -11.35
CA PRO A 346 13.38 -0.33 -10.67
C PRO A 346 12.77 0.67 -11.66
N LEU A 347 11.52 1.05 -11.42
CA LEU A 347 10.73 1.87 -12.32
C LEU A 347 10.37 3.22 -11.71
N VAL A 348 10.10 4.17 -12.61
CA VAL A 348 9.38 5.40 -12.31
C VAL A 348 8.25 5.62 -13.31
N ALA A 349 7.14 6.19 -12.87
CA ALA A 349 6.15 6.77 -13.77
C ALA A 349 6.38 8.27 -13.88
N LYS A 350 6.81 8.72 -15.06
CA LYS A 350 7.12 10.12 -15.35
C LYS A 350 5.82 10.95 -15.41
N PRO A 351 5.88 12.25 -15.16
CA PRO A 351 4.73 13.13 -15.35
C PRO A 351 4.19 13.06 -16.80
N HIS A 352 2.89 13.24 -17.05
CA HIS A 352 1.80 13.44 -16.09
C HIS A 352 0.80 12.28 -16.13
N SER A 353 1.31 11.04 -16.26
CA SER A 353 0.46 9.84 -16.31
C SER A 353 1.11 8.65 -15.60
N PRO A 354 0.34 7.82 -14.86
CA PRO A 354 0.85 6.60 -14.24
C PRO A 354 1.41 5.57 -15.23
N ASP A 355 0.98 5.59 -16.49
CA ASP A 355 1.48 4.69 -17.55
C ASP A 355 2.71 5.20 -18.30
N ASN A 356 3.18 6.42 -18.02
CA ASN A 356 4.40 6.97 -18.61
C ASN A 356 5.66 6.40 -17.92
N ARG A 357 5.78 5.07 -17.96
CA ARG A 357 6.82 4.27 -17.33
C ARG A 357 8.19 4.53 -17.97
N ALA A 358 9.22 4.62 -17.14
CA ALA A 358 10.63 4.55 -17.52
C ALA A 358 11.42 3.76 -16.47
N LEU A 359 12.59 3.24 -16.84
CA LEU A 359 13.52 2.71 -15.84
C LEU A 359 14.07 3.86 -14.99
N ALA A 360 14.26 3.64 -13.69
CA ALA A 360 14.81 4.67 -12.81
C ALA A 360 16.17 5.20 -13.32
N ARG A 361 17.06 4.31 -13.80
CA ARG A 361 18.36 4.67 -14.38
C ARG A 361 18.29 5.57 -15.62
N GLU A 362 17.18 5.53 -16.37
CA GLU A 362 16.98 6.35 -17.57
C GLU A 362 16.60 7.80 -17.21
N CYS A 363 16.23 8.05 -15.96
CA CYS A 363 15.85 9.37 -15.45
C CYS A 363 16.95 10.02 -14.60
N LYS A 364 18.18 9.49 -14.59
CA LYS A 364 19.30 9.98 -13.77
C LYS A 364 19.64 11.48 -13.90
N ASP A 365 19.31 12.08 -15.06
CA ASP A 365 19.57 13.49 -15.33
C ASP A 365 18.42 14.40 -14.85
N VAL A 366 17.33 13.83 -14.33
CA VAL A 366 16.19 14.57 -13.78
C VAL A 366 16.53 15.05 -12.36
N LYS A 367 16.86 16.34 -12.25
CA LYS A 367 17.02 17.00 -10.96
C LYS A 367 15.69 17.08 -10.24
N ILE A 368 15.69 16.83 -8.93
CA ILE A 368 14.49 16.87 -8.09
C ILE A 368 14.63 17.95 -7.01
N ASP A 369 13.49 18.46 -6.53
CA ASP A 369 13.44 19.48 -5.49
C ASP A 369 12.97 18.92 -4.16
N ARG A 370 12.26 17.78 -4.17
CA ARG A 370 11.74 17.13 -2.98
C ARG A 370 11.41 15.66 -3.19
N VAL A 371 11.29 14.94 -2.09
CA VAL A 371 10.80 13.56 -2.05
C VAL A 371 9.62 13.46 -1.09
N TYR A 372 8.59 12.70 -1.46
CA TYR A 372 7.42 12.42 -0.61
C TYR A 372 7.23 10.91 -0.45
N ILE A 373 7.36 10.41 0.78
CA ILE A 373 7.14 9.01 1.15
C ILE A 373 5.91 8.94 2.05
N GLY A 374 4.79 8.46 1.51
CA GLY A 374 3.51 8.35 2.21
C GLY A 374 2.38 7.88 1.31
N SER A 375 1.12 8.04 1.74
CA SER A 375 -0.11 7.56 1.08
C SER A 375 -0.43 6.06 1.29
N CYS A 376 -1.61 5.63 0.85
CA CYS A 376 -2.05 4.23 0.88
C CYS A 376 -1.12 3.27 0.11
N THR A 377 -0.34 3.78 -0.86
CA THR A 377 0.61 2.97 -1.65
C THR A 377 2.05 2.99 -1.15
N GLY A 378 2.42 3.93 -0.29
CA GLY A 378 3.83 4.12 0.07
C GLY A 378 4.07 4.68 1.46
N GLY A 379 3.09 4.57 2.35
CA GLY A 379 3.14 5.01 3.74
C GLY A 379 2.80 3.91 4.73
N LYS A 380 2.99 2.64 4.38
CA LYS A 380 2.81 1.51 5.29
C LYS A 380 4.12 1.21 6.03
N THR A 381 4.10 0.30 7.01
CA THR A 381 5.28 0.07 7.87
C THR A 381 6.47 -0.44 7.06
N GLU A 382 6.24 -1.37 6.14
CA GLU A 382 7.29 -1.94 5.30
C GLU A 382 7.84 -0.90 4.29
N ASP A 383 7.01 0.05 3.85
CA ASP A 383 7.45 1.14 2.96
C ASP A 383 8.50 2.04 3.66
N PHE A 384 8.30 2.35 4.94
CA PHE A 384 9.30 3.11 5.72
C PHE A 384 10.53 2.29 6.06
N MET A 385 10.38 0.99 6.37
CA MET A 385 11.52 0.11 6.56
C MET A 385 12.37 0.02 5.29
N ALA A 386 11.74 -0.05 4.12
CA ALA A 386 12.41 -0.05 2.83
C ALA A 386 13.21 1.25 2.61
N ALA A 387 12.60 2.42 2.84
CA ALA A 387 13.31 3.70 2.76
C ALA A 387 14.49 3.77 3.75
N ALA A 388 14.29 3.32 5.00
CA ALA A 388 15.31 3.29 6.03
C ALA A 388 16.50 2.38 5.65
N LYS A 389 16.25 1.23 5.02
CA LYS A 389 17.30 0.33 4.51
C LYS A 389 18.24 1.06 3.54
N VAL A 390 17.70 1.86 2.63
CA VAL A 390 18.49 2.65 1.66
C VAL A 390 19.31 3.74 2.35
N PHE A 391 18.70 4.49 3.27
CA PHE A 391 19.41 5.52 4.02
C PHE A 391 20.53 4.94 4.88
N LEU A 392 20.27 3.82 5.56
CA LEU A 392 21.25 3.11 6.37
C LEU A 392 22.43 2.61 5.53
N ALA A 393 22.15 1.97 4.38
CA ALA A 393 23.20 1.46 3.49
C ALA A 393 24.08 2.58 2.92
N SER A 394 23.48 3.73 2.64
CA SER A 394 24.20 4.91 2.14
C SER A 394 25.05 5.61 3.20
N GLY A 395 24.52 5.77 4.41
CA GLY A 395 25.16 6.57 5.48
C GLY A 395 25.27 8.07 5.18
N LYS A 396 24.65 8.56 4.10
CA LYS A 396 24.68 9.96 3.66
C LYS A 396 23.41 10.71 4.10
N LYS A 397 23.52 12.04 4.11
CA LYS A 397 22.38 12.94 4.30
C LYS A 397 21.60 13.14 3.00
N VAL A 398 20.29 13.34 3.10
CA VAL A 398 19.43 13.73 1.97
C VAL A 398 19.85 15.10 1.44
N LYS A 399 19.74 15.30 0.12
CA LYS A 399 20.07 16.57 -0.54
C LYS A 399 18.86 17.46 -0.80
N VAL A 400 17.66 16.90 -0.67
CA VAL A 400 16.39 17.60 -0.87
C VAL A 400 15.45 17.33 0.30
N PRO A 401 14.54 18.26 0.63
CA PRO A 401 13.50 18.03 1.63
C PRO A 401 12.75 16.73 1.35
N THR A 402 12.71 15.87 2.36
CA THR A 402 12.16 14.52 2.28
C THR A 402 11.05 14.37 3.29
N PHE A 403 9.81 14.35 2.79
CA PHE A 403 8.59 14.38 3.58
C PHE A 403 8.12 12.95 3.86
N LEU A 404 7.87 12.66 5.14
CA LEU A 404 7.46 11.33 5.60
C LEU A 404 6.04 11.41 6.17
N VAL A 405 5.09 10.70 5.58
CA VAL A 405 3.68 10.73 5.98
C VAL A 405 3.16 9.31 6.21
N PRO A 406 3.19 8.82 7.46
CA PRO A 406 2.63 7.52 7.82
C PRO A 406 1.16 7.37 7.42
N ALA A 407 0.76 6.20 6.96
CA ALA A 407 -0.62 5.97 6.56
C ALA A 407 -1.54 5.91 7.78
N THR A 408 -1.12 5.27 8.88
CA THR A 408 -1.96 5.08 10.07
C THR A 408 -1.25 5.45 11.36
N GLN A 409 -2.01 5.61 12.45
CA GLN A 409 -1.42 5.78 13.78
C GLN A 409 -0.52 4.61 14.15
N LYS A 410 -0.92 3.38 13.79
CA LYS A 410 -0.09 2.20 13.99
C LYS A 410 1.24 2.31 13.23
N VAL A 411 1.21 2.68 11.95
CA VAL A 411 2.45 2.87 11.16
C VAL A 411 3.31 3.98 11.76
N TRP A 412 2.69 5.08 12.19
CA TRP A 412 3.40 6.15 12.88
C TRP A 412 4.13 5.59 14.11
N MET A 413 3.47 4.81 14.97
CA MET A 413 4.11 4.16 16.12
C MET A 413 5.23 3.19 15.70
N ASP A 414 5.00 2.39 14.67
CA ASP A 414 5.97 1.42 14.16
C ASP A 414 7.27 2.13 13.71
N VAL A 415 7.17 3.29 13.04
CA VAL A 415 8.32 4.08 12.61
C VAL A 415 9.23 4.50 13.79
N TYR A 416 8.66 4.74 14.97
CA TYR A 416 9.40 5.14 16.17
C TYR A 416 9.80 3.99 17.08
N SER A 417 9.21 2.79 16.91
CA SER A 417 9.36 1.70 17.88
C SER A 417 9.96 0.42 17.30
N LEU A 418 9.76 0.13 16.02
CA LEU A 418 10.29 -1.08 15.41
C LEU A 418 11.76 -0.86 14.98
N PRO A 419 12.68 -1.72 15.43
CA PRO A 419 14.06 -1.68 14.96
C PRO A 419 14.12 -2.12 13.49
N VAL A 420 14.92 -1.42 12.69
CA VAL A 420 15.18 -1.80 11.31
C VAL A 420 16.16 -2.99 11.30
N PRO A 421 15.84 -4.10 10.61
CA PRO A 421 16.73 -5.24 10.51
C PRO A 421 18.12 -4.84 10.00
N GLY A 422 19.18 -5.31 10.67
CA GLY A 422 20.56 -4.97 10.34
C GLY A 422 21.02 -3.58 10.79
N ALA A 423 20.17 -2.76 11.41
CA ALA A 423 20.50 -1.39 11.81
C ALA A 423 21.09 -1.25 13.24
N GLY A 424 21.54 -2.35 13.86
CA GLY A 424 22.08 -2.32 15.21
C GLY A 424 21.09 -1.84 16.28
N GLY A 425 19.79 -2.10 16.09
CA GLY A 425 18.72 -1.69 16.99
C GLY A 425 18.12 -0.31 16.72
N LYS A 426 18.60 0.42 15.71
CA LYS A 426 18.02 1.71 15.33
C LYS A 426 16.62 1.55 14.75
N THR A 427 15.73 2.48 15.09
CA THR A 427 14.38 2.57 14.51
C THR A 427 14.39 3.35 13.20
N CYS A 428 13.28 3.29 12.44
CA CYS A 428 13.14 4.07 11.21
C CYS A 428 13.30 5.58 11.51
N SER A 429 12.67 6.08 12.58
CA SER A 429 12.74 7.50 12.95
C SER A 429 14.18 7.98 13.21
N GLN A 430 14.99 7.18 13.90
CA GLN A 430 16.39 7.50 14.18
C GLN A 430 17.20 7.55 12.89
N ILE A 431 17.00 6.58 11.99
CA ILE A 431 17.68 6.56 10.69
C ILE A 431 17.25 7.76 9.83
N PHE A 432 15.98 8.14 9.85
CA PHE A 432 15.46 9.31 9.12
C PHE A 432 16.04 10.63 9.63
N GLU A 433 16.11 10.80 10.96
CA GLU A 433 16.76 11.95 11.60
C GLU A 433 18.26 12.01 11.25
N GLU A 434 18.94 10.86 11.33
CA GLU A 434 20.34 10.72 10.92
C GLU A 434 20.54 10.96 9.42
N ALA A 435 19.56 10.70 8.56
CA ALA A 435 19.61 11.04 7.14
C ALA A 435 19.24 12.52 6.88
N GLY A 436 18.64 13.23 7.85
CA GLY A 436 18.18 14.61 7.69
C GLY A 436 16.83 14.74 6.98
N CYS A 437 15.98 13.72 7.06
CA CYS A 437 14.59 13.81 6.59
C CYS A 437 13.76 14.69 7.54
N ASP A 438 12.61 15.17 7.06
CA ASP A 438 11.63 15.83 7.93
C ASP A 438 11.07 14.82 8.93
N THR A 439 10.71 15.31 10.12
CA THR A 439 10.02 14.50 11.13
C THR A 439 8.74 13.89 10.56
N PRO A 440 8.50 12.57 10.75
CA PRO A 440 7.25 11.93 10.34
C PRO A 440 6.00 12.69 10.78
N ALA A 441 5.20 13.10 9.79
CA ALA A 441 4.01 13.91 9.98
C ALA A 441 2.85 13.13 10.62
N SER A 442 1.78 13.84 10.95
CA SER A 442 0.51 13.22 11.37
C SER A 442 0.00 12.26 10.29
N PRO A 443 -0.49 11.07 10.66
CA PRO A 443 -0.92 10.09 9.68
C PRO A 443 -2.17 10.59 8.95
N SER A 444 -2.14 10.62 7.63
CA SER A 444 -3.24 11.08 6.76
C SER A 444 -2.95 10.76 5.30
N CYS A 445 -3.93 10.96 4.41
CA CYS A 445 -3.67 10.92 2.96
C CYS A 445 -2.70 12.03 2.50
N GLY A 446 -2.56 13.12 3.27
CA GLY A 446 -1.63 14.21 3.01
C GLY A 446 -1.74 14.78 1.59
N ALA A 447 -0.59 15.07 0.97
CA ALA A 447 -0.54 15.63 -0.38
C ALA A 447 -0.99 14.69 -1.51
N CYS A 448 -1.40 13.45 -1.21
CA CYS A 448 -1.87 12.48 -2.21
C CYS A 448 -3.11 12.95 -2.99
N LEU A 449 -4.02 13.67 -2.32
CA LEU A 449 -5.25 14.23 -2.90
C LEU A 449 -5.16 15.77 -2.99
N GLY A 450 -5.78 16.33 -4.03
CA GLY A 450 -6.04 17.78 -4.06
C GLY A 450 -6.88 18.20 -2.84
N GLY A 451 -6.59 19.33 -2.20
CA GLY A 451 -7.16 19.66 -0.89
C GLY A 451 -6.74 21.05 -0.41
N PRO A 452 -6.97 21.37 0.86
CA PRO A 452 -6.59 22.65 1.46
C PRO A 452 -5.12 23.03 1.24
N LYS A 453 -4.84 24.34 1.20
CA LYS A 453 -3.47 24.84 0.94
C LYS A 453 -2.49 24.52 2.07
N ASP A 454 -2.98 24.37 3.29
CA ASP A 454 -2.19 24.09 4.49
C ASP A 454 -1.93 22.59 4.72
N THR A 455 -2.39 21.71 3.83
CA THR A 455 -2.03 20.28 3.87
C THR A 455 -0.51 20.11 3.83
N TYR A 456 0.02 19.29 4.74
CA TYR A 456 1.45 19.04 4.86
C TYR A 456 2.08 18.55 3.54
N ALA A 457 3.30 19.04 3.26
CA ALA A 457 4.11 18.70 2.08
C ALA A 457 3.49 19.05 0.71
N ARG A 458 2.39 19.81 0.65
CA ARG A 458 1.76 20.25 -0.60
C ARG A 458 2.71 21.09 -1.45
N MET A 459 2.57 21.00 -2.78
CA MET A 459 3.33 21.77 -3.77
C MET A 459 2.53 23.01 -4.19
N ASN A 460 2.37 23.99 -3.32
CA ASN A 460 1.49 25.14 -3.59
C ASN A 460 1.99 26.11 -4.67
N GLU A 461 3.28 26.07 -4.98
CA GLU A 461 3.94 27.04 -5.87
C GLU A 461 4.49 26.38 -7.13
N ALA A 462 4.53 27.16 -8.22
CA ALA A 462 5.02 26.77 -9.53
C ALA A 462 6.55 26.52 -9.59
N GLN A 463 7.32 27.32 -8.85
CA GLN A 463 8.75 27.50 -9.07
C GLN A 463 9.58 26.98 -7.89
N ALA A 464 10.75 26.39 -8.20
CA ALA A 464 11.83 26.26 -7.23
C ALA A 464 12.39 27.67 -6.94
N ASN A 465 12.69 27.99 -5.68
CA ASN A 465 13.22 29.29 -5.29
C ASN A 465 14.44 29.66 -6.14
N TYR A 466 14.41 30.84 -6.78
CA TYR A 466 15.54 31.42 -7.49
C TYR A 466 16.73 31.53 -6.52
N TYR A 467 17.84 30.86 -6.82
CA TYR A 467 19.13 31.28 -6.27
C TYR A 467 19.51 32.58 -6.98
N LEU A 468 19.38 33.68 -6.25
CA LEU A 468 19.81 35.01 -6.65
C LEU A 468 21.36 35.04 -6.66
N PHE A 469 21.99 34.46 -7.67
CA PHE A 469 23.41 34.69 -7.95
C PHE A 469 23.58 35.41 -9.27
N TYR A 470 24.17 36.59 -9.14
CA TYR A 470 24.41 37.58 -10.18
C TYR A 470 25.10 37.01 -11.42
N ARG A 471 24.71 37.61 -12.56
CA ARG A 471 25.46 37.84 -13.82
C ARG A 471 25.29 36.85 -14.98
N ILE A 472 24.65 37.41 -16.01
CA ILE A 472 24.92 37.30 -17.47
C ILE A 472 24.05 36.29 -18.24
N ILE A 473 23.07 36.87 -18.95
CA ILE A 473 22.51 36.55 -20.28
C ILE A 473 21.77 35.20 -20.45
N ASP A 474 20.44 35.34 -20.58
CA ASP A 474 19.52 34.61 -21.47
C ASP A 474 19.61 33.07 -21.58
N LEU A 475 19.18 32.39 -20.52
CA LEU A 475 18.29 31.24 -20.65
C LEU A 475 17.48 31.14 -19.36
N LEU A 476 16.26 31.68 -19.36
CA LEU A 476 15.31 31.52 -18.26
C LEU A 476 14.87 30.05 -18.23
N LEU A 477 15.70 29.17 -17.69
CA LEU A 477 15.33 27.79 -17.42
C LEU A 477 14.29 27.83 -16.31
N ILE A 478 13.02 27.82 -16.69
CA ILE A 478 11.91 27.67 -15.75
C ILE A 478 12.05 26.28 -15.14
N CYS A 479 12.70 26.20 -13.98
CA CYS A 479 12.77 24.97 -13.18
C CYS A 479 11.45 24.81 -12.42
N TYR A 480 10.56 23.98 -12.98
CA TYR A 480 9.36 23.52 -12.29
C TYR A 480 9.74 22.67 -11.08
N ARG A 481 8.95 22.74 -10.01
CA ARG A 481 9.18 21.87 -8.85
C ARG A 481 8.94 20.40 -9.24
N VAL A 482 9.97 19.57 -9.12
CA VAL A 482 9.93 18.13 -9.36
C VAL A 482 9.92 17.38 -8.03
N CYS A 483 8.97 16.46 -7.88
CA CYS A 483 8.80 15.59 -6.71
C CYS A 483 8.91 14.13 -7.13
N VAL A 484 9.74 13.35 -6.44
CA VAL A 484 9.64 11.88 -6.48
C VAL A 484 8.73 11.44 -5.34
N SER A 485 7.67 10.70 -5.66
CA SER A 485 6.64 10.36 -4.71
C SER A 485 6.26 8.89 -4.72
N THR A 486 5.95 8.34 -3.55
CA THR A 486 5.42 6.98 -3.42
C THR A 486 3.90 6.89 -3.56
N THR A 487 3.22 7.98 -3.89
CA THR A 487 1.77 8.02 -4.17
C THR A 487 1.39 7.29 -5.47
N ASN A 488 0.10 7.26 -5.81
CA ASN A 488 -0.45 6.53 -6.97
C ASN A 488 -0.79 7.41 -8.18
N ARG A 489 -0.76 8.75 -8.07
CA ARG A 489 -1.20 9.66 -9.14
C ARG A 489 -0.25 10.83 -9.35
N ASN A 490 0.04 11.13 -10.61
CA ASN A 490 0.92 12.23 -11.04
C ASN A 490 0.27 13.19 -12.07
N PHE A 491 -1.06 13.24 -12.10
CA PHE A 491 -1.80 14.18 -12.96
C PHE A 491 -1.48 15.64 -12.63
N PRO A 492 -1.63 16.58 -13.58
CA PRO A 492 -1.37 18.00 -13.34
C PRO A 492 -2.21 18.54 -12.16
N GLY A 493 -1.55 19.20 -11.21
CA GLY A 493 -2.20 19.78 -10.03
C GLY A 493 -2.57 18.79 -8.93
N ARG A 494 -2.16 17.51 -9.04
CA ARG A 494 -2.52 16.48 -8.06
C ARG A 494 -2.02 16.80 -6.65
N MET A 495 -0.75 17.19 -6.51
CA MET A 495 -0.12 17.56 -5.23
C MET A 495 -0.15 19.07 -4.95
N GLY A 496 -0.90 19.86 -5.71
CA GLY A 496 -0.94 21.32 -5.56
C GLY A 496 -0.97 22.06 -6.89
N HIS A 497 0.11 22.78 -7.22
CA HIS A 497 0.22 23.62 -8.40
C HIS A 497 0.17 22.78 -9.68
N LYS A 498 -0.50 23.30 -10.72
CA LYS A 498 -0.71 22.58 -11.99
C LYS A 498 0.58 22.25 -12.74
N GLU A 499 1.60 23.09 -12.56
CA GLU A 499 2.92 22.93 -13.17
C GLU A 499 3.88 22.04 -12.36
N GLY A 500 3.46 21.57 -11.17
CA GLY A 500 4.25 20.63 -10.39
C GLY A 500 4.40 19.29 -11.12
N GLN A 501 5.62 18.76 -11.17
CA GLN A 501 5.94 17.50 -11.81
C GLN A 501 6.13 16.41 -10.76
N ILE A 502 5.43 15.29 -10.90
CA ILE A 502 5.46 14.18 -9.95
C ILE A 502 5.94 12.91 -10.67
N TYR A 503 7.04 12.33 -10.19
CA TYR A 503 7.52 11.02 -10.60
C TYR A 503 7.04 10.00 -9.56
N LEU A 504 6.25 9.02 -9.97
CA LEU A 504 5.81 7.96 -9.07
C LEU A 504 6.89 6.89 -8.99
N ALA A 505 7.25 6.45 -7.79
CA ALA A 505 8.33 5.49 -7.59
C ALA A 505 8.09 4.63 -6.34
N SER A 506 8.85 3.54 -6.21
CA SER A 506 8.88 2.73 -4.99
C SER A 506 9.59 3.48 -3.85
N PRO A 507 9.33 3.13 -2.58
CA PRO A 507 10.07 3.69 -1.44
C PRO A 507 11.59 3.59 -1.57
N TYR A 508 12.11 2.51 -2.18
CA TYR A 508 13.54 2.38 -2.48
C TYR A 508 14.03 3.47 -3.44
N THR A 509 13.39 3.61 -4.60
CA THR A 509 13.74 4.63 -5.60
C THR A 509 13.56 6.05 -5.05
N ALA A 510 12.53 6.29 -4.24
CA ALA A 510 12.30 7.57 -3.59
C ALA A 510 13.43 7.94 -2.59
N ALA A 511 13.81 7.01 -1.71
CA ALA A 511 14.90 7.20 -0.76
C ALA A 511 16.26 7.39 -1.46
N ALA A 512 16.54 6.59 -2.50
CA ALA A 512 17.74 6.74 -3.31
C ALA A 512 17.80 8.13 -3.97
N SER A 513 16.67 8.60 -4.49
CA SER A 513 16.58 9.92 -5.12
C SER A 513 16.77 11.07 -4.12
N ALA A 514 16.29 10.91 -2.89
CA ALA A 514 16.49 11.87 -1.80
C ALA A 514 17.99 12.07 -1.48
N LEU A 515 18.78 10.99 -1.55
CA LEU A 515 20.22 11.00 -1.26
C LEU A 515 21.06 11.67 -2.36
N THR A 516 20.60 11.68 -3.60
CA THR A 516 21.38 12.21 -4.73
C THR A 516 20.91 13.59 -5.18
N GLY A 517 19.64 13.93 -4.95
CA GLY A 517 18.98 15.12 -5.51
C GLY A 517 18.52 14.94 -6.96
N TYR A 518 18.54 13.71 -7.49
CA TYR A 518 18.11 13.35 -8.85
C TYR A 518 17.28 12.06 -8.79
N VAL A 519 16.45 11.78 -9.79
CA VAL A 519 15.81 10.45 -9.89
C VAL A 519 16.91 9.39 -9.97
N THR A 520 16.92 8.43 -9.04
CA THR A 520 18.06 7.52 -8.85
C THR A 520 17.62 6.07 -8.76
N ASP A 521 18.37 5.20 -9.43
CA ASP A 521 18.20 3.76 -9.32
C ASP A 521 18.65 3.27 -7.93
N PRO A 522 17.79 2.60 -7.14
CA PRO A 522 18.13 2.19 -5.79
C PRO A 522 19.24 1.14 -5.71
N ARG A 523 19.58 0.48 -6.82
CA ARG A 523 20.70 -0.47 -6.90
C ARG A 523 22.05 0.18 -6.62
N GLU A 524 22.17 1.50 -6.74
CA GLU A 524 23.38 2.23 -6.33
C GLU A 524 23.68 2.13 -4.82
N PHE A 525 22.69 1.73 -4.01
CA PHE A 525 22.81 1.62 -2.55
C PHE A 525 22.50 0.24 -1.98
N LEU A 526 21.78 -0.61 -2.72
CA LEU A 526 21.27 -1.90 -2.22
C LEU A 526 22.05 -3.14 -2.73
N GLN A 527 23.12 -2.95 -3.52
CA GLN A 527 23.96 -4.05 -4.03
C GLN A 527 25.05 -4.50 -3.07
#